data_AF-A0A951PCG9-F1
#
_entry.id   AF-A0A951PCG9-F1
#
_cell.length_a   1.000
_cell.length_b   1.000
_cell.length_c   1.000
_cell.angle_alpha   90.00
_cell.angle_beta   90.00
_cell.angle_gamma   90.00
#
_symmetry.space_group_name_H-M   'P 1'
#
loop_
_entity.id
_entity.type
_entity.pdbx_description
1 polymer ?
#
loop_
_entity_poly.entity_id
_entity_poly.type
_entity_poly.pdbx_seq_one_letter_code
_entity_poly.pdbx_strand_id
1 'polypeptide(L)'
;MGCEGLGQRISVKVSARTSARTSARISASAAVAITAGITAGIALTTACAPVAPLIPAREPARQIQIQQSWQLQAGDQVKEYRIAAGLGDISIALQGGKVYAPFTGRVQPNLIDCVLFSTPEVPAYLFRLCGLSQPRLGTIQQGEPIGSGEYLHFAMLRKLPEGNWTIVEPSRSMLEKILSKP
;
A
#
# COMPACT_ATOMS: atom_id res chain seq x y z
N MET A 1 -9.61 -24.38 -53.45
CA MET A 1 -10.56 -24.96 -52.46
C MET A 1 -10.40 -24.16 -51.18
N GLY A 2 -11.34 -23.24 -50.95
CA GLY A 2 -11.32 -22.35 -49.79
C GLY A 2 -12.12 -22.91 -48.63
N CYS A 3 -11.73 -22.53 -47.41
CA CYS A 3 -12.56 -22.60 -46.22
C CYS A 3 -12.59 -21.21 -45.60
N GLU A 4 -13.62 -20.44 -45.97
CA GLU A 4 -14.13 -19.33 -45.20
C GLU A 4 -14.88 -19.87 -43.98
N GLY A 5 -14.72 -19.25 -42.81
CA GLY A 5 -15.34 -19.71 -41.57
C GLY A 5 -15.47 -18.60 -40.52
N LEU A 6 -16.51 -17.79 -40.70
CA LEU A 6 -17.26 -16.99 -39.70
C LEU A 6 -16.47 -16.32 -38.55
N GLY A 7 -16.19 -15.03 -38.73
CA GLY A 7 -15.95 -14.09 -37.64
C GLY A 7 -17.27 -13.67 -36.98
N GLN A 8 -17.53 -14.14 -35.76
CA GLN A 8 -18.64 -13.69 -34.92
C GLN A 8 -18.19 -12.48 -34.09
N ARG A 9 -18.64 -11.28 -34.47
CA ARG A 9 -18.40 -10.04 -33.71
C ARG A 9 -19.36 -9.97 -32.51
N ILE A 10 -18.83 -10.16 -31.31
CA ILE A 10 -19.58 -9.94 -30.07
C ILE A 10 -19.53 -8.43 -29.77
N SER A 11 -20.69 -7.78 -29.85
CA SER A 11 -20.87 -6.37 -29.51
C SER A 11 -21.28 -6.26 -28.04
N VAL A 12 -20.38 -5.80 -27.17
CA VAL A 12 -20.68 -5.58 -25.75
C VAL A 12 -21.15 -4.14 -25.57
N LYS A 13 -22.45 -3.95 -25.30
CA LYS A 13 -23.01 -2.66 -24.86
C LYS A 13 -22.69 -2.46 -23.38
N VAL A 14 -21.83 -1.50 -23.06
CA VAL A 14 -21.60 -1.05 -21.68
C VAL A 14 -22.64 0.03 -21.34
N SER A 15 -23.55 -0.30 -20.43
CA SER A 15 -24.57 0.62 -19.92
C SER A 15 -24.03 1.36 -18.70
N ALA A 16 -23.83 2.67 -18.83
CA ALA A 16 -23.40 3.54 -17.73
C ALA A 16 -24.58 3.80 -16.77
N ARG A 17 -24.51 3.30 -15.54
CA ARG A 17 -25.40 3.73 -14.44
C ARG A 17 -24.77 4.89 -13.69
N THR A 18 -25.28 6.08 -13.93
CA THR A 18 -25.02 7.29 -13.14
C THR A 18 -25.71 7.15 -11.78
N SER A 19 -24.94 7.13 -10.69
CA SER A 19 -25.48 7.12 -9.32
C SER A 19 -25.24 8.48 -8.67
N ALA A 20 -26.29 9.30 -8.64
CA ALA A 20 -26.33 10.53 -7.85
C ALA A 20 -26.61 10.18 -6.38
N ARG A 21 -25.71 10.56 -5.46
CA ARG A 21 -25.99 10.52 -4.02
C ARG A 21 -26.18 11.92 -3.47
N THR A 22 -27.47 12.25 -3.39
CA THR A 22 -28.20 12.98 -2.34
C THR A 22 -27.36 13.61 -1.23
N SER A 23 -27.41 14.95 -1.21
CA SER A 23 -26.97 15.81 -0.12
C SER A 23 -28.02 15.80 1.00
N ALA A 24 -27.66 15.34 2.20
CA ALA A 24 -28.50 15.43 3.39
C ALA A 24 -28.06 16.63 4.23
N ARG A 25 -28.93 17.65 4.31
CA ARG A 25 -28.82 18.76 5.27
C ARG A 25 -29.33 18.27 6.62
N ILE A 26 -28.49 18.32 7.66
CA ILE A 26 -28.94 18.14 9.04
C ILE A 26 -29.08 19.53 9.66
N SER A 27 -30.34 19.94 9.87
CA SER A 27 -30.68 21.06 10.75
C SER A 27 -30.58 20.58 12.20
N ALA A 28 -29.88 21.33 13.04
CA ALA A 28 -29.98 21.19 14.49
C ALA A 28 -30.51 22.51 15.06
N SER A 29 -31.79 22.50 15.43
CA SER A 29 -32.37 23.45 16.36
C SER A 29 -32.22 22.89 17.76
N ALA A 30 -31.67 23.67 18.69
CA ALA A 30 -31.93 23.51 20.11
C ALA A 30 -31.64 24.83 20.82
N ALA A 31 -32.72 25.55 21.15
CA ALA A 31 -32.71 26.56 22.20
C ALA A 31 -33.24 25.88 23.46
N VAL A 32 -32.48 25.90 24.56
CA VAL A 32 -33.02 25.79 25.92
C VAL A 32 -32.15 26.63 26.84
N ALA A 33 -32.74 27.70 27.37
CA ALA A 33 -32.24 28.44 28.53
C ALA A 33 -33.00 27.93 29.76
N ILE A 34 -32.30 27.51 30.81
CA ILE A 34 -32.90 27.40 32.15
C ILE A 34 -31.90 27.89 33.21
N THR A 35 -32.48 28.72 34.06
CA THR A 35 -32.09 29.47 35.27
C THR A 35 -31.34 28.73 36.39
N ALA A 36 -30.71 29.55 37.24
CA ALA A 36 -29.92 29.24 38.43
C ALA A 36 -30.64 28.47 39.56
N GLY A 37 -29.85 27.80 40.41
CA GLY A 37 -30.26 27.30 41.74
C GLY A 37 -29.20 26.39 42.39
N ILE A 38 -28.66 26.81 43.54
CA ILE A 38 -27.65 26.12 44.36
C ILE A 38 -28.32 25.07 45.25
N THR A 39 -27.82 23.82 45.28
CA THR A 39 -27.75 22.99 46.51
C THR A 39 -26.83 21.78 46.30
N ALA A 40 -25.97 21.54 47.30
CA ALA A 40 -24.97 20.50 47.35
C ALA A 40 -25.58 19.08 47.46
N GLY A 41 -25.19 18.20 46.56
CA GLY A 41 -25.38 16.76 46.65
C GLY A 41 -24.21 16.08 45.94
N ILE A 42 -23.29 15.50 46.71
CA ILE A 42 -22.14 14.76 46.15
C ILE A 42 -22.67 13.40 45.67
N ALA A 43 -23.20 13.38 44.45
CA ALA A 43 -23.43 12.17 43.70
C ALA A 43 -22.10 11.77 43.03
N LEU A 44 -21.48 10.69 43.49
CA LEU A 44 -20.39 10.01 42.80
C LEU A 44 -20.95 9.35 41.53
N THR A 45 -21.18 10.15 40.49
CA THR A 45 -21.45 9.65 39.16
C THR A 45 -20.15 9.12 38.60
N THR A 46 -20.00 7.79 38.56
CA THR A 46 -19.00 7.10 37.75
C THR A 46 -19.26 7.45 36.29
N ALA A 47 -18.60 8.52 35.82
CA ALA A 47 -18.62 8.91 34.43
C ALA A 47 -17.89 7.82 33.61
N CYS A 48 -18.66 6.95 32.97
CA CYS A 48 -18.16 6.14 31.87
C CYS A 48 -17.79 7.09 30.73
N ALA A 49 -16.52 7.52 30.70
CA ALA A 49 -16.00 8.22 29.53
C ALA A 49 -16.08 7.27 28.32
N PRO A 50 -16.71 7.67 27.21
CA PRO A 50 -16.70 6.88 26.00
C PRO A 50 -15.26 6.78 25.50
N VAL A 51 -14.71 5.56 25.50
CA VAL A 51 -13.41 5.26 24.88
C VAL A 51 -13.59 5.48 23.38
N ALA A 52 -13.01 6.57 22.86
CA ALA A 52 -12.99 6.80 21.43
C ALA A 52 -12.31 5.61 20.73
N PRO A 53 -12.88 5.08 19.65
CA PRO A 53 -12.27 3.98 18.91
C PRO A 53 -10.90 4.44 18.38
N LEU A 54 -9.85 3.68 18.68
CA LEU A 54 -8.51 3.89 18.13
C LEU A 54 -8.55 3.60 16.63
N ILE A 55 -8.69 4.65 15.82
CA ILE A 55 -8.51 4.53 14.37
C ILE A 55 -7.00 4.27 14.14
N PRO A 56 -6.61 3.15 13.52
CA PRO A 56 -5.20 2.88 13.26
C PRO A 56 -4.62 4.00 12.40
N ALA A 57 -3.49 4.55 12.84
CA ALA A 57 -2.79 5.60 12.11
C ALA A 57 -2.43 5.08 10.71
N ARG A 58 -2.84 5.83 9.67
CA ARG A 58 -2.49 5.50 8.29
C ARG A 58 -0.97 5.53 8.15
N GLU A 59 -0.39 4.47 7.61
CA GLU A 59 1.04 4.42 7.34
C GLU A 59 1.42 5.48 6.30
N PRO A 60 2.32 6.44 6.63
CA PRO A 60 2.67 7.51 5.71
C PRO A 60 3.49 6.97 4.52
N ALA A 61 3.25 7.55 3.34
CA ALA A 61 4.06 7.23 2.18
C ALA A 61 5.50 7.71 2.38
N ARG A 62 6.48 6.84 2.12
CA ARG A 62 7.90 7.15 2.22
C ARG A 62 8.45 7.45 0.84
N GLN A 63 8.89 8.69 0.63
CA GLN A 63 9.64 9.09 -0.55
C GLN A 63 11.14 8.86 -0.32
N ILE A 64 11.84 8.42 -1.36
CA ILE A 64 13.30 8.22 -1.36
C ILE A 64 13.89 8.81 -2.64
N GLN A 65 15.10 9.35 -2.54
CA GLN A 65 15.85 9.81 -3.71
C GLN A 65 16.78 8.70 -4.16
N ILE A 66 16.58 8.22 -5.40
CA ILE A 66 17.43 7.22 -6.03
C ILE A 66 18.43 7.94 -6.94
N GLN A 67 19.72 7.64 -6.81
CA GLN A 67 20.79 8.33 -7.55
C GLN A 67 20.79 8.00 -9.05
N GLN A 68 20.32 6.81 -9.43
CA GLN A 68 20.26 6.40 -10.83
C GLN A 68 19.14 7.14 -11.58
N SER A 69 19.51 7.84 -12.65
CA SER A 69 18.60 8.62 -13.49
C SER A 69 18.18 7.84 -14.74
N TRP A 70 17.16 7.00 -14.64
CA TRP A 70 16.49 6.45 -15.82
C TRP A 70 15.26 7.27 -16.17
N GLN A 71 14.99 7.38 -17.47
CA GLN A 71 13.85 8.14 -18.01
C GLN A 71 12.50 7.56 -17.57
N LEU A 72 12.42 6.24 -17.37
CA LEU A 72 11.19 5.53 -16.96
C LEU A 72 11.39 4.90 -15.59
N GLN A 73 10.40 5.09 -14.72
CA GLN A 73 10.33 4.58 -13.36
C GLN A 73 8.98 3.88 -13.13
N ALA A 74 8.92 3.01 -12.11
CA ALA A 74 7.65 2.43 -11.67
C ALA A 74 6.65 3.53 -11.30
N GLY A 75 5.42 3.41 -11.79
CA GLY A 75 4.36 4.40 -11.59
C GLY A 75 4.26 5.49 -12.67
N ASP A 76 5.28 5.64 -13.52
CA ASP A 76 5.20 6.54 -14.68
C ASP A 76 4.11 6.08 -15.67
N GLN A 77 3.62 7.01 -16.50
CA GLN A 77 2.58 6.73 -17.49
C GLN A 77 3.12 6.96 -18.91
N VAL A 78 2.91 5.98 -19.80
CA VAL A 78 3.20 6.07 -21.24
C VAL A 78 1.90 5.79 -21.99
N LYS A 79 1.33 6.84 -22.59
CA LYS A 79 -0.04 6.85 -23.12
C LYS A 79 -1.06 6.41 -22.05
N GLU A 80 -1.86 5.38 -22.26
CA GLU A 80 -2.82 4.82 -21.31
C GLU A 80 -2.24 3.76 -20.37
N TYR A 81 -0.97 3.37 -20.56
CA TYR A 81 -0.34 2.30 -19.79
C TYR A 81 0.53 2.85 -18.67
N ARG A 82 0.54 2.17 -17.53
CA ARG A 82 1.44 2.47 -16.42
C ARG A 82 2.67 1.56 -16.47
N ILE A 83 3.82 2.14 -16.14
CA ILE A 83 5.07 1.41 -16.00
C ILE A 83 5.06 0.66 -14.66
N ALA A 84 5.11 -0.67 -14.72
CA ALA A 84 5.05 -1.53 -13.53
C ALA A 84 6.41 -1.66 -12.81
N ALA A 85 7.51 -1.50 -13.55
CA ALA A 85 8.88 -1.67 -13.07
C ALA A 85 9.85 -0.76 -13.83
N GLY A 86 10.90 -0.30 -13.15
CA GLY A 86 11.98 0.47 -13.75
C GLY A 86 13.19 -0.40 -14.13
N LEU A 87 14.21 0.24 -14.70
CA LEU A 87 15.50 -0.42 -14.91
C LEU A 87 16.14 -0.72 -13.54
N GLY A 88 16.70 -1.91 -13.36
CA GLY A 88 17.27 -2.36 -12.09
C GLY A 88 16.31 -3.18 -11.20
N ASP A 89 15.04 -3.30 -11.57
CA ASP A 89 14.10 -4.19 -10.89
C ASP A 89 14.20 -5.63 -11.45
N ILE A 90 14.10 -6.63 -10.58
CA ILE A 90 13.93 -8.04 -10.96
C ILE A 90 12.43 -8.36 -10.98
N SER A 91 11.95 -8.92 -12.09
CA SER A 91 10.56 -9.35 -12.22
C SER A 91 10.44 -10.86 -11.96
N ILE A 92 9.60 -11.23 -11.00
CA ILE A 92 9.42 -12.60 -10.54
C ILE A 92 7.96 -12.99 -10.77
N ALA A 93 7.72 -14.02 -11.57
CA ALA A 93 6.38 -14.57 -11.74
C ALA A 93 5.97 -15.33 -10.47
N LEU A 94 4.94 -14.84 -9.79
CA LEU A 94 4.45 -15.39 -8.54
C LEU A 94 3.27 -16.35 -8.72
N GLN A 95 2.52 -16.25 -9.83
CA GLN A 95 1.33 -17.08 -10.10
C GLN A 95 0.30 -17.01 -8.96
N GLY A 96 0.05 -15.80 -8.44
CA GLY A 96 -0.81 -15.58 -7.26
C GLY A 96 -0.12 -15.86 -5.91
N GLY A 97 1.16 -16.23 -5.93
CA GLY A 97 1.97 -16.54 -4.75
C GLY A 97 2.13 -15.36 -3.78
N LYS A 98 2.57 -15.70 -2.56
CA LYS A 98 2.78 -14.73 -1.47
C LYS A 98 4.23 -14.30 -1.39
N VAL A 99 4.41 -13.08 -0.91
CA VAL A 99 5.70 -12.49 -0.57
C VAL A 99 5.75 -12.30 0.94
N TYR A 100 6.83 -12.73 1.58
CA TYR A 100 6.98 -12.77 3.03
C TYR A 100 8.04 -11.76 3.51
N ALA A 101 7.87 -11.29 4.75
CA ALA A 101 8.85 -10.45 5.41
C ALA A 101 10.09 -11.29 5.78
N PRO A 102 11.28 -10.99 5.22
CA PRO A 102 12.49 -11.77 5.48
C PRO A 102 13.03 -11.57 6.91
N PHE A 103 12.63 -10.46 7.55
CA PHE A 103 12.95 -10.06 8.92
C PHE A 103 11.72 -9.36 9.52
N THR A 104 11.75 -9.10 10.82
CA THR A 104 10.80 -8.17 11.42
C THR A 104 11.11 -6.76 10.95
N GLY A 105 10.09 -6.00 10.57
CA GLY A 105 10.30 -4.72 9.93
C GLY A 105 9.04 -3.90 9.74
N ARG A 106 9.12 -2.93 8.85
CA ARG A 106 8.03 -2.00 8.54
C ARG A 106 7.83 -1.89 7.04
N VAL A 107 6.58 -2.04 6.62
CA VAL A 107 6.11 -1.87 5.25
C VAL A 107 5.43 -0.51 5.14
N GLN A 108 5.88 0.32 4.21
CA GLN A 108 5.35 1.67 4.00
C GLN A 108 4.93 1.85 2.55
N PRO A 109 3.85 2.59 2.27
CA PRO A 109 3.54 2.99 0.89
C PRO A 109 4.71 3.75 0.28
N ASN A 110 4.90 3.59 -1.03
CA ASN A 110 5.89 4.35 -1.80
C ASN A 110 5.22 4.92 -3.06
N LEU A 111 5.79 4.71 -4.24
CA LEU A 111 5.18 5.01 -5.52
C LEU A 111 3.88 4.22 -5.70
N ILE A 112 3.08 4.58 -6.72
CA ILE A 112 1.85 3.86 -7.07
C ILE A 112 2.17 2.37 -7.25
N ASP A 113 1.34 1.51 -6.67
CA ASP A 113 1.44 0.04 -6.72
C ASP A 113 2.75 -0.55 -6.13
N CYS A 114 3.48 0.24 -5.34
CA CYS A 114 4.72 -0.16 -4.67
C CYS A 114 4.66 0.09 -3.15
N VAL A 115 5.34 -0.79 -2.41
CA VAL A 115 5.66 -0.58 -0.99
C VAL A 115 7.17 -0.69 -0.77
N LEU A 116 7.64 -0.02 0.28
CA LEU A 116 9.00 -0.16 0.81
C LEU A 116 8.97 -1.01 2.08
N PHE A 117 9.78 -2.06 2.12
CA PHE A 117 10.10 -2.78 3.34
C PHE A 117 11.44 -2.30 3.90
N SER A 118 11.47 -2.06 5.21
CA SER A 118 12.65 -1.65 5.97
C SER A 118 12.74 -2.43 7.27
N THR A 119 13.95 -2.65 7.76
CA THR A 119 14.21 -3.53 8.92
C THR A 119 15.45 -3.05 9.67
N PRO A 120 15.44 -3.05 11.02
CA PRO A 120 16.63 -2.69 11.81
C PRO A 120 17.76 -3.72 11.68
N GLU A 121 17.49 -4.93 11.23
CA GLU A 121 18.47 -6.01 11.03
C GLU A 121 19.44 -5.69 9.88
N VAL A 122 18.99 -4.96 8.86
CA VAL A 122 19.82 -4.49 7.74
C VAL A 122 19.52 -3.02 7.42
N PRO A 123 19.89 -2.07 8.30
CA PRO A 123 19.38 -0.69 8.30
C PRO A 123 19.86 0.15 7.11
N ALA A 124 20.94 -0.29 6.45
CA ALA A 124 21.48 0.34 5.25
C ALA A 124 20.74 -0.09 3.97
N TYR A 125 19.72 -0.96 4.07
CA TYR A 125 18.99 -1.49 2.92
C TYR A 125 17.49 -1.20 2.98
N LEU A 126 16.88 -1.06 1.80
CA LEU A 126 15.44 -1.03 1.58
C LEU A 126 15.07 -2.00 0.48
N PHE A 127 13.89 -2.59 0.59
CA PHE A 127 13.32 -3.41 -0.48
C PHE A 127 12.10 -2.71 -1.05
N ARG A 128 12.13 -2.39 -2.34
CA ARG A 128 10.96 -1.92 -3.08
C ARG A 128 10.25 -3.11 -3.69
N LEU A 129 8.98 -3.26 -3.34
CA LEU A 129 8.12 -4.36 -3.76
C LEU A 129 6.93 -3.77 -4.52
N CYS A 130 6.88 -3.97 -5.83
CA CYS A 130 5.77 -3.52 -6.67
C CYS A 130 5.00 -4.70 -7.26
N GLY A 131 3.72 -4.48 -7.57
CA GLY A 131 2.83 -5.53 -8.12
C GLY A 131 2.10 -6.37 -7.06
N LEU A 132 2.23 -6.01 -5.77
CA LEU A 132 1.51 -6.68 -4.69
C LEU A 132 0.05 -6.20 -4.61
N SER A 133 -0.86 -7.17 -4.55
CA SER A 133 -2.26 -6.97 -4.19
C SER A 133 -2.41 -6.85 -2.68
N GLN A 134 -3.10 -5.79 -2.24
CA GLN A 134 -3.46 -5.53 -0.83
C GLN A 134 -2.27 -5.71 0.15
N PRO A 135 -1.16 -4.97 -0.03
CA PRO A 135 -0.01 -5.11 0.86
C PRO A 135 -0.37 -4.75 2.31
N ARG A 136 0.11 -5.55 3.27
CA ARG A 136 0.01 -5.29 4.71
C ARG A 136 0.99 -4.18 5.07
N LEU A 137 0.45 -3.01 5.40
CA LEU A 137 1.22 -1.82 5.80
C LEU A 137 1.49 -1.82 7.31
N GLY A 138 2.52 -1.08 7.72
CA GLY A 138 2.93 -0.94 9.11
C GLY A 138 3.96 -1.98 9.54
N THR A 139 4.01 -2.28 10.84
CA THR A 139 4.93 -3.28 11.38
C THR A 139 4.51 -4.68 10.94
N ILE A 140 5.48 -5.48 10.51
CA ILE A 140 5.30 -6.86 10.09
C ILE A 140 6.38 -7.74 10.71
N GLN A 141 5.99 -8.91 11.21
CA GLN A 141 6.93 -9.87 11.80
C GLN A 141 7.58 -10.72 10.72
N GLN A 142 8.78 -11.24 11.01
CA GLN A 142 9.45 -12.19 10.12
C GLN A 142 8.52 -13.37 9.74
N GLY A 143 8.53 -13.74 8.47
CA GLY A 143 7.75 -14.84 7.92
C GLY A 143 6.25 -14.54 7.75
N GLU A 144 5.77 -13.37 8.16
CA GLU A 144 4.42 -12.93 7.82
C GLU A 144 4.34 -12.50 6.35
N PRO A 145 3.20 -12.74 5.67
CA PRO A 145 3.03 -12.30 4.30
C PRO A 145 2.91 -10.77 4.24
N ILE A 146 3.75 -10.13 3.43
CA ILE A 146 3.62 -8.71 3.06
C ILE A 146 2.45 -8.54 2.09
N GLY A 147 2.26 -9.46 1.15
CA GLY A 147 1.20 -9.42 0.14
C GLY A 147 1.26 -10.62 -0.80
N SER A 148 0.49 -10.57 -1.88
CA SER A 148 0.48 -11.57 -2.95
C SER A 148 0.32 -10.90 -4.32
N GLY A 149 0.61 -11.59 -5.42
CA GLY A 149 0.41 -11.01 -6.75
C GLY A 149 0.70 -11.99 -7.88
N GLU A 150 0.47 -11.56 -9.13
CA GLU A 150 0.88 -12.32 -10.32
C GLU A 150 2.36 -12.16 -10.62
N TYR A 151 2.87 -10.95 -10.42
CA TYR A 151 4.27 -10.60 -10.56
C TYR A 151 4.72 -9.79 -9.35
N LEU A 152 5.95 -10.04 -8.90
CA LEU A 152 6.69 -9.14 -8.01
C LEU A 152 7.77 -8.45 -8.83
N HIS A 153 7.75 -7.12 -8.86
CA HIS A 153 8.89 -6.33 -9.29
C HIS A 153 9.67 -5.90 -8.06
N PHE A 154 10.87 -6.46 -7.91
CA PHE A 154 11.69 -6.34 -6.72
C PHE A 154 12.93 -5.49 -7.01
N ALA A 155 13.18 -4.49 -6.16
CA ALA A 155 14.43 -3.73 -6.15
C ALA A 155 15.03 -3.73 -4.76
N MET A 156 16.33 -4.03 -4.65
CA MET A 156 17.10 -3.81 -3.43
C MET A 156 17.84 -2.48 -3.53
N LEU A 157 17.66 -1.62 -2.53
CA LEU A 157 18.31 -0.33 -2.46
C LEU A 157 19.28 -0.30 -1.30
N ARG A 158 20.45 0.29 -1.51
CA ARG A 158 21.45 0.57 -0.48
C ARG A 158 21.53 2.06 -0.21
N LYS A 159 21.58 2.44 1.06
CA LYS A 159 21.81 3.82 1.49
C LYS A 159 23.28 4.18 1.30
N LEU A 160 23.52 5.32 0.67
CA LEU A 160 24.84 5.92 0.53
C LEU A 160 25.17 6.81 1.74
N PRO A 161 26.47 7.09 2.01
CA PRO A 161 26.88 7.97 3.13
C PRO A 161 26.21 9.35 3.12
N GLU A 162 25.97 9.91 1.93
CA GLU A 162 25.29 11.18 1.70
C GLU A 162 23.77 11.13 1.93
N GLY A 163 23.20 9.94 2.19
CA GLY A 163 21.79 9.75 2.51
C GLY A 163 20.90 9.35 1.34
N ASN A 164 21.41 9.42 0.11
CA ASN A 164 20.73 8.94 -1.10
C ASN A 164 20.67 7.41 -1.17
N TRP A 165 19.78 6.89 -2.01
CA TRP A 165 19.64 5.45 -2.24
C TRP A 165 20.16 5.09 -3.64
N THR A 166 20.72 3.90 -3.77
CA THR A 166 21.11 3.34 -5.06
C THR A 166 20.60 1.91 -5.19
N ILE A 167 20.11 1.54 -6.36
CA ILE A 167 19.71 0.16 -6.66
C ILE A 167 20.95 -0.71 -6.77
N VAL A 168 20.93 -1.82 -6.05
CA VAL A 168 21.97 -2.84 -6.04
C VAL A 168 21.35 -4.20 -6.35
N GLU A 169 22.16 -5.11 -6.87
CA GLU A 169 21.72 -6.49 -7.08
C GLU A 169 21.42 -7.16 -5.72
N PRO A 170 20.25 -7.79 -5.55
CA PRO A 170 19.99 -8.59 -4.37
C PRO A 170 20.74 -9.92 -4.38
N SER A 171 21.10 -10.41 -3.19
CA SER A 171 21.59 -11.78 -3.08
C SER A 171 20.46 -12.79 -3.34
N ARG A 172 20.82 -13.93 -3.94
CA ARG A 172 19.91 -15.07 -4.09
C ARG A 172 19.26 -15.48 -2.77
N SER A 173 20.05 -15.54 -1.70
CA SER A 173 19.57 -15.89 -0.36
C SER A 173 18.53 -14.90 0.19
N MET A 174 18.61 -13.62 -0.19
CA MET A 174 17.58 -12.64 0.19
C MET A 174 16.28 -12.90 -0.55
N LEU A 175 16.34 -13.14 -1.86
CA LEU A 175 15.16 -13.47 -2.66
C LEU A 175 14.48 -14.74 -2.16
N GLU A 176 15.25 -15.79 -1.83
CA GLU A 176 14.71 -17.05 -1.28
C GLU A 176 13.91 -16.82 0.01
N LYS A 177 14.38 -15.94 0.91
CA LYS A 177 13.66 -15.57 2.15
C LYS A 177 12.38 -14.78 1.90
N ILE A 178 12.35 -13.97 0.84
CA ILE A 178 11.18 -13.16 0.48
C ILE A 178 10.10 -14.02 -0.18
N LEU A 179 10.52 -15.05 -0.93
CA LEU A 179 9.62 -15.92 -1.69
C LEU A 179 9.16 -17.16 -0.92
N SER A 180 9.84 -17.51 0.18
CA SER A 180 9.53 -18.70 0.97
C SER A 180 9.17 -18.30 2.40
N LYS A 181 8.16 -18.96 2.96
CA LYS A 181 7.92 -18.86 4.39
C LYS A 181 9.11 -19.52 5.12
N PRO A 182 9.79 -18.83 6.05
CA PRO A 182 10.88 -19.40 6.83
C PRO A 182 10.40 -20.53 7.76
#